data_AF-A0A534CG56-F1
#
_entry.id   AF-A0A534CG56-F1
#
_cell.length_a   1.000
_cell.length_b   1.000
_cell.length_c   1.000
_cell.angle_alpha   90.00
_cell.angle_beta   90.00
_cell.angle_gamma   90.00
#
_symmetry.space_group_name_H-M   'P 1'
#
loop_
_entity.id
_entity.type
_entity.pdbx_description
1 polymer ?
#
loop_
_entity_poly.entity_id
_entity_poly.type
_entity_poly.pdbx_seq_one_letter_code
_entity_poly.pdbx_strand_id
1 'polypeptide(L)'
;MTRDIGFTAAAGDSGSELALKPYRRDICATYVMLTLTTAALVLAFRQLGGSLVHELAAHQWSIAIGQLAFMLVVALLLWGNFVYQLTRLGHVYRCATHRPALREDLERTYDDHAQPLAILVPSYKEEIGVVRCALLSAALQEYPGRRVALLIDDPPHPQHAGSIAALTALRELPHQLQALFDAAATDFVEAEHAYHSRRSRTGLIERQELDTLAHLYRRASYRVNQWGQTRCCGSQPCTTSEH
;
A
#
# COMPACT_ATOMS: atom_id res chain seq x y z
N MET A 1 6.97 -16.50 32.57
CA MET A 1 6.83 -15.41 31.58
C MET A 1 8.22 -15.05 31.10
N THR A 2 8.71 -15.87 30.19
CA THR A 2 10.05 -15.82 29.58
C THR A 2 9.80 -16.27 28.15
N ARG A 3 9.78 -15.30 27.22
CA ARG A 3 9.64 -15.59 25.80
C ARG A 3 11.02 -15.98 25.29
N ASP A 4 11.23 -17.28 25.11
CA ASP A 4 12.33 -17.82 24.32
C ASP A 4 12.27 -17.22 22.92
N ILE A 5 13.29 -16.45 22.56
CA ILE A 5 13.54 -16.02 21.18
C ILE A 5 14.31 -17.18 20.53
N GLY A 6 13.62 -18.31 20.32
CA GLY A 6 14.16 -19.45 19.60
C GLY A 6 14.20 -19.14 18.12
N PHE A 7 15.39 -18.89 17.57
CA PHE A 7 15.63 -18.94 16.13
C PHE A 7 15.64 -20.42 15.72
N THR A 8 14.46 -21.03 15.61
CA THR A 8 14.30 -22.35 15.01
C THR A 8 14.32 -22.18 13.50
N ALA A 9 15.45 -22.56 12.89
CA ALA A 9 15.53 -22.86 11.46
C ALA A 9 14.62 -24.07 11.18
N ALA A 10 13.33 -23.81 10.95
CA ALA A 10 12.37 -24.81 10.54
C ALA A 10 12.70 -25.24 9.10
N ALA A 11 12.95 -26.53 8.93
CA ALA A 11 13.06 -27.18 7.64
C ALA A 11 11.80 -26.90 6.80
N GLY A 12 11.94 -26.02 5.80
CA GLY A 12 10.92 -25.63 4.84
C GLY A 12 11.59 -25.12 3.57
N ASP A 13 12.54 -25.91 3.06
CA ASP A 13 13.62 -25.44 2.17
C ASP A 13 13.22 -25.37 0.67
N SER A 14 12.13 -26.00 0.25
CA SER A 14 11.74 -25.95 -1.17
C SER A 14 10.85 -24.75 -1.53
N GLY A 15 10.04 -24.25 -0.59
CA GLY A 15 9.10 -23.15 -0.83
C GLY A 15 9.72 -21.76 -0.65
N SER A 16 10.71 -21.62 0.24
CA SER A 16 11.44 -20.37 0.49
C SER A 16 12.48 -20.09 -0.60
N GLU A 17 13.19 -21.10 -1.08
CA GLU A 17 14.15 -20.98 -2.18
C GLU A 17 13.48 -20.52 -3.49
N LEU A 18 12.29 -21.04 -3.80
CA LEU A 18 11.53 -20.64 -4.99
C LEU A 18 11.02 -19.19 -4.90
N ALA A 19 10.61 -18.73 -3.72
CA ALA A 19 10.12 -17.37 -3.49
C ALA A 19 11.24 -16.31 -3.49
N LEU A 20 12.46 -16.70 -3.12
CA LEU A 20 13.63 -15.81 -3.13
C LEU A 20 14.27 -15.66 -4.51
N LYS A 21 14.01 -16.60 -5.43
CA LYS A 21 14.63 -16.66 -6.77
C LYS A 21 14.57 -15.33 -7.56
N PRO A 22 13.46 -14.56 -7.59
CA PRO A 22 13.41 -13.26 -8.26
C PRO A 22 14.28 -12.20 -7.56
N TYR A 23 14.41 -12.30 -6.23
CA TYR A 23 15.09 -11.32 -5.37
C TYR A 23 16.57 -11.63 -5.11
N ARG A 24 17.08 -12.80 -5.53
CA ARG A 24 18.48 -13.21 -5.32
C ARG A 24 19.48 -12.19 -5.86
N ARG A 25 19.18 -11.51 -6.97
CA ARG A 25 20.05 -10.48 -7.56
C ARG A 25 20.14 -9.25 -6.67
N ASP A 26 19.02 -8.81 -6.10
CA ASP A 26 18.96 -7.66 -5.21
C ASP A 26 19.65 -7.95 -3.87
N ILE A 27 19.45 -9.16 -3.34
CA ILE A 27 20.12 -9.63 -2.13
C ILE A 27 21.64 -9.70 -2.35
N CYS A 28 22.09 -10.31 -3.46
CA CYS A 28 23.51 -10.40 -3.81
C CYS A 28 24.12 -9.00 -3.99
N ALA A 29 23.45 -8.10 -4.72
CA ALA A 29 23.90 -6.72 -4.88
C ALA A 29 24.01 -5.97 -3.54
N THR A 30 23.09 -6.23 -2.60
CA THR A 30 23.15 -5.67 -1.24
C THR A 30 24.38 -6.18 -0.49
N TYR A 31 24.66 -7.48 -0.54
CA TYR A 31 25.84 -8.06 0.11
C TYR A 31 27.15 -7.59 -0.53
N VAL A 32 27.21 -7.48 -1.86
CA VAL A 32 28.40 -6.94 -2.56
C VAL A 32 28.64 -5.48 -2.17
N MET A 33 27.62 -4.63 -2.18
CA MET A 33 27.77 -3.24 -1.72
C MET A 33 28.14 -3.17 -0.24
N LEU A 34 27.53 -3.98 0.62
CA LEU A 34 27.84 -4.02 2.06
C LEU A 34 29.31 -4.41 2.28
N THR A 35 29.76 -5.50 1.67
CA THR A 35 31.16 -5.97 1.80
C THR A 35 32.15 -4.94 1.27
N LEU A 36 31.87 -4.31 0.12
CA LEU A 36 32.70 -3.25 -0.45
C LEU A 36 32.77 -2.03 0.48
N THR A 37 31.62 -1.58 1.00
CA THR A 37 31.56 -0.43 1.92
C THR A 37 32.24 -0.75 3.24
N THR A 38 32.08 -1.95 3.80
CA THR A 38 32.78 -2.38 5.02
C THR A 38 34.29 -2.47 4.80
N ALA A 39 34.75 -2.95 3.64
CA ALA A 39 36.17 -2.99 3.31
C ALA A 39 36.77 -1.57 3.19
N ALA A 40 36.10 -0.68 2.45
CA ALA A 40 36.51 0.72 2.32
C ALA A 40 36.52 1.44 3.68
N LEU A 41 35.54 1.17 4.54
CA LEU A 41 35.47 1.64 5.91
C LEU A 41 36.70 1.21 6.72
N VAL A 42 36.98 -0.09 6.77
CA VAL A 42 38.12 -0.62 7.55
C VAL A 42 39.43 0.00 7.08
N LEU A 43 39.63 0.13 5.77
CA LEU A 43 40.82 0.78 5.20
C LEU A 43 40.92 2.26 5.60
N ALA A 44 39.83 3.02 5.48
CA ALA A 44 39.80 4.43 5.83
C ALA A 44 40.08 4.66 7.32
N PHE A 45 39.45 3.90 8.21
CA PHE A 45 39.69 4.01 9.66
C PHE A 45 41.09 3.54 10.06
N ARG A 46 41.65 2.52 9.40
CA ARG A 46 43.04 2.11 9.63
C ARG A 46 44.02 3.22 9.25
N GLN A 47 43.79 3.89 8.11
CA GLN A 47 44.63 4.98 7.63
C GLN A 47 44.52 6.21 8.54
N LEU A 48 43.29 6.66 8.83
CA LEU A 48 43.03 7.84 9.66
C LEU A 48 43.44 7.62 11.12
N GLY A 49 43.23 6.42 11.66
CA GLY A 49 43.70 6.06 13.00
C GLY A 49 45.22 6.04 13.09
N GLY A 50 45.91 5.55 12.05
CA GLY A 50 47.36 5.61 11.96
C GLY A 50 47.89 7.03 12.02
N SER A 51 47.33 7.95 11.23
CA SER A 51 47.70 9.37 11.25
C SER A 51 47.42 10.03 12.60
N LEU A 52 46.29 9.70 13.25
CA LEU A 52 45.91 10.26 14.54
C LEU A 52 46.93 9.91 15.64
N VAL A 53 47.42 8.66 15.65
CA VAL A 53 48.44 8.22 16.61
C VAL A 53 49.76 8.97 16.41
N HIS A 54 50.15 9.24 15.16
CA HIS A 54 51.36 10.03 14.86
C HIS A 54 51.20 11.49 15.32
N GLU A 55 50.04 12.10 15.12
CA GLU A 55 49.75 13.48 15.55
C GLU A 55 49.69 13.63 17.07
N LEU A 56 49.11 12.64 17.77
CA LEU A 56 49.12 12.54 19.23
C LEU A 56 50.54 12.40 19.77
N ALA A 57 51.35 11.53 19.16
CA ALA A 57 52.76 11.38 19.53
C ALA A 57 53.55 12.69 19.31
N ALA A 58 53.24 13.43 18.24
CA ALA A 58 53.85 14.72 17.92
C ALA A 58 53.29 15.90 18.76
N HIS A 59 52.38 15.67 19.71
CA HIS A 59 51.76 16.69 20.58
C HIS A 59 51.01 17.81 19.82
N GLN A 60 50.54 17.54 18.60
CA GLN A 60 49.79 18.51 17.78
C GLN A 60 48.27 18.41 18.02
N TRP A 61 47.84 18.85 19.21
CA TRP A 61 46.45 18.67 19.69
C TRP A 61 45.36 19.27 18.80
N SER A 62 45.63 20.41 18.14
CA SER A 62 44.64 21.07 17.27
C SER A 62 44.28 20.23 16.05
N ILE A 63 45.28 19.61 15.41
CA ILE A 63 45.09 18.76 14.24
C ILE A 63 44.42 17.45 14.65
N ALA A 64 44.87 16.86 15.77
CA ALA A 64 44.29 15.63 16.30
C ALA A 64 42.79 15.78 16.64
N ILE A 65 42.36 16.91 17.22
CA ILE A 65 40.94 17.18 17.50
C ILE A 65 40.13 17.31 16.21
N GLY A 66 40.64 18.03 15.21
CA GLY A 66 39.99 18.16 13.90
C GLY A 66 39.81 16.80 13.21
N GLN A 67 40.84 15.96 13.27
CA GLN A 67 40.80 14.61 12.72
C GLN A 67 39.84 13.69 13.48
N LEU A 68 39.79 13.78 14.81
CA LEU A 68 38.80 13.07 15.64
C LEU A 68 37.37 13.46 15.25
N ALA A 69 37.09 14.76 15.12
CA ALA A 69 35.78 15.25 14.70
C ALA A 69 35.41 14.76 13.30
N PHE A 70 36.35 14.77 12.36
CA PHE A 70 36.16 14.22 11.01
C PHE A 70 35.84 12.72 11.05
N MET A 71 36.60 11.91 11.80
CA MET A 71 36.34 10.48 11.97
C MET A 71 34.97 10.21 12.61
N LEU A 72 34.54 11.04 13.56
CA LEU A 72 33.21 10.92 14.17
C LEU A 72 32.09 11.17 13.15
N VAL A 73 32.19 12.23 12.34
CA VAL A 73 31.21 12.53 11.28
C VAL A 73 31.15 11.39 10.26
N VAL A 74 32.31 10.90 9.84
CA VAL A 74 32.44 9.76 8.92
C VAL A 74 31.79 8.50 9.54
N ALA A 75 32.06 8.21 10.81
CA ALA A 75 31.43 7.09 11.54
C ALA A 75 29.90 7.20 11.59
N LEU A 76 29.35 8.39 11.86
CA LEU A 76 27.90 8.62 11.90
C LEU A 76 27.23 8.43 10.53
N LEU A 77 27.85 8.92 9.45
CA LEU A 77 27.36 8.70 8.08
C LEU A 77 27.36 7.21 7.72
N LEU A 78 28.41 6.50 8.09
CA LEU A 78 28.54 5.06 7.83
C LEU A 78 27.56 4.23 8.66
N TRP A 79 27.31 4.63 9.90
CA TRP A 79 26.25 4.06 10.72
C TRP A 79 24.89 4.18 10.04
N GLY A 80 24.56 5.37 9.51
CA GLY A 80 23.34 5.59 8.72
C GLY A 80 23.24 4.67 7.51
N ASN A 81 24.33 4.50 6.76
CA ASN A 81 24.37 3.58 5.63
C ASN A 81 24.17 2.10 6.06
N PHE A 82 24.76 1.68 7.18
CA PHE A 82 24.59 0.32 7.69
C PHE A 82 23.13 0.05 8.10
N VAL A 83 22.50 0.98 8.81
CA VAL A 83 21.08 0.91 9.17
C VAL A 83 20.20 0.85 7.92
N TYR A 84 20.50 1.65 6.90
CA TYR A 84 19.80 1.60 5.61
C TYR A 84 19.92 0.22 4.93
N GLN A 85 21.13 -0.32 4.83
CA GLN A 85 21.35 -1.62 4.19
C GLN A 85 20.65 -2.76 4.96
N LEU A 86 20.64 -2.71 6.30
CA LEU A 86 19.93 -3.68 7.13
C LEU A 86 18.41 -3.61 6.95
N THR A 87 17.85 -2.39 6.96
CA THR A 87 16.39 -2.19 6.73
C THR A 87 15.98 -2.60 5.32
N ARG A 88 16.82 -2.34 4.32
CA ARG A 88 16.62 -2.81 2.94
C ARG A 88 16.61 -4.33 2.85
N LEU A 89 17.53 -5.03 3.53
CA LEU A 89 17.53 -6.49 3.56
C LEU A 89 16.25 -7.04 4.21
N GLY A 90 15.80 -6.43 5.31
CA GLY A 90 14.53 -6.76 5.96
C GLY A 90 13.30 -6.52 5.05
N HIS A 91 13.32 -5.46 4.25
CA HIS A 91 12.28 -5.19 3.25
C HIS A 91 12.23 -6.28 2.17
N VAL A 92 13.37 -6.62 1.56
CA VAL A 92 13.44 -7.67 0.53
C VAL A 92 12.99 -9.02 1.08
N TYR A 93 13.40 -9.35 2.31
CA TYR A 93 12.95 -10.57 2.97
C TYR A 93 11.43 -10.58 3.15
N ARG A 94 10.85 -9.47 3.62
CA ARG A 94 9.39 -9.33 3.79
C ARG A 94 8.65 -9.50 2.46
N CYS A 95 9.14 -8.88 1.39
CA CYS A 95 8.58 -9.01 0.05
C CYS A 95 8.68 -10.45 -0.48
N ALA A 96 9.81 -11.13 -0.27
CA ALA A 96 9.99 -12.52 -0.68
C ALA A 96 9.08 -13.48 0.11
N THR A 97 8.81 -13.19 1.39
CA THR A 97 7.86 -13.96 2.21
C THR A 97 6.40 -13.59 2.00
N HIS A 98 6.12 -12.47 1.32
CA HIS A 98 4.76 -12.05 1.06
C HIS A 98 4.11 -13.07 0.12
N ARG A 99 3.06 -13.71 0.62
CA ARG A 99 2.20 -14.57 -0.18
C ARG A 99 0.89 -13.83 -0.42
N PRO A 100 0.44 -13.70 -1.68
CA PRO A 100 -0.91 -13.22 -1.92
C PRO A 100 -1.88 -14.17 -1.21
N ALA A 101 -2.95 -13.61 -0.64
CA ALA A 101 -4.00 -14.41 -0.01
C ALA A 101 -4.55 -15.40 -1.05
N LEU A 102 -4.73 -16.68 -0.65
CA LEU A 102 -5.41 -17.62 -1.52
C LEU A 102 -6.88 -17.21 -1.63
N ARG A 103 -7.50 -17.55 -2.76
CA ARG A 103 -8.93 -17.28 -2.98
C ARG A 103 -9.80 -17.92 -1.89
N GLU A 104 -9.44 -19.14 -1.47
CA GLU A 104 -10.11 -19.86 -0.38
C GLU A 104 -10.06 -19.09 0.96
N ASP A 105 -8.93 -18.44 1.28
CA ASP A 105 -8.80 -17.65 2.51
C ASP A 105 -9.69 -16.39 2.46
N LEU A 106 -9.81 -15.77 1.29
CA LEU A 106 -10.69 -14.62 1.07
C LEU A 106 -12.16 -15.03 1.19
N GLU A 107 -12.56 -16.13 0.54
CA GLU A 107 -13.93 -16.64 0.56
C GLU A 107 -14.35 -17.06 1.97
N ARG A 108 -13.46 -17.68 2.74
CA ARG A 108 -13.71 -18.03 4.15
C ARG A 108 -14.09 -16.81 5.00
N THR A 109 -13.56 -15.63 4.68
CA THR A 109 -13.90 -14.38 5.38
C THR A 109 -15.36 -13.99 5.15
N TYR A 110 -15.95 -14.37 4.02
CA TYR A 110 -17.38 -14.16 3.72
C TYR A 110 -18.28 -15.23 4.34
N ASP A 111 -17.78 -16.45 4.55
CA ASP A 111 -18.53 -17.55 5.18
C ASP A 111 -18.63 -17.38 6.71
N ASP A 112 -17.56 -16.90 7.35
CA ASP A 112 -17.50 -16.68 8.79
C ASP A 112 -18.00 -15.26 9.19
N HIS A 113 -18.35 -15.06 10.46
CA HIS A 113 -18.72 -13.76 11.00
C HIS A 113 -17.49 -12.83 11.07
N ALA A 114 -17.20 -12.12 9.98
CA ALA A 114 -16.07 -11.20 9.90
C ALA A 114 -16.22 -10.02 10.86
N GLN A 115 -15.09 -9.57 11.43
CA GLN A 115 -15.07 -8.37 12.25
C GLN A 115 -15.31 -7.13 11.39
N PRO A 116 -16.15 -6.15 11.82
CA PRO A 116 -16.36 -4.93 11.07
C PRO A 116 -15.04 -4.20 10.78
N LEU A 117 -14.85 -3.75 9.54
CA LEU A 117 -13.65 -3.02 9.10
C LEU A 117 -13.98 -1.57 8.79
N ALA A 118 -13.24 -0.64 9.39
CA ALA A 118 -13.31 0.77 9.05
C ALA A 118 -12.09 1.17 8.21
N ILE A 119 -12.32 1.71 7.01
CA ILE A 119 -11.29 2.25 6.12
C ILE A 119 -11.39 3.77 6.16
N LEU A 120 -10.32 4.41 6.63
CA LEU A 120 -10.23 5.86 6.72
C LEU A 120 -9.40 6.38 5.54
N VAL A 121 -9.99 7.25 4.73
CA VAL A 121 -9.32 7.87 3.57
C VAL A 121 -9.03 9.33 3.91
N PRO A 122 -7.79 9.71 4.27
CA PRO A 122 -7.44 11.10 4.50
C PRO A 122 -7.34 11.88 3.20
N SER A 123 -7.73 13.16 3.25
CA SER A 123 -7.65 14.11 2.14
C SER A 123 -7.27 15.49 2.67
N TYR A 124 -6.19 16.07 2.14
CA TYR A 124 -5.79 17.45 2.37
C TYR A 124 -5.53 18.15 1.03
N LYS A 125 -6.42 19.05 0.64
CA LYS A 125 -6.37 19.82 -0.62
C LYS A 125 -6.10 18.97 -1.86
N GLU A 126 -6.56 17.72 -1.83
CA GLU A 126 -6.42 16.78 -2.93
C GLU A 126 -7.42 17.09 -4.05
N GLU A 127 -7.06 16.74 -5.27
CA GLU A 127 -7.99 16.84 -6.40
C GLU A 127 -9.14 15.85 -6.25
N ILE A 128 -10.35 16.27 -6.62
CA ILE A 128 -11.56 15.44 -6.51
C ILE A 128 -11.42 14.10 -7.24
N GLY A 129 -10.66 14.07 -8.35
CA GLY A 129 -10.37 12.85 -9.10
C GLY A 129 -9.56 11.83 -8.30
N VAL A 130 -8.55 12.28 -7.55
CA VAL A 130 -7.69 11.45 -6.70
C VAL A 130 -8.50 10.87 -5.54
N VAL A 131 -9.27 11.73 -4.86
CA VAL A 131 -10.13 11.32 -3.73
C VAL A 131 -11.18 10.31 -4.18
N ARG A 132 -11.78 10.53 -5.35
CA ARG A 132 -12.73 9.59 -5.96
C ARG A 132 -12.10 8.22 -6.23
N CYS A 133 -10.91 8.18 -6.81
CA CYS A 133 -10.20 6.92 -7.05
C CYS A 133 -9.86 6.20 -5.73
N ALA A 134 -9.42 6.94 -4.70
CA ALA A 134 -9.12 6.38 -3.39
C ALA A 134 -10.37 5.80 -2.71
N LEU A 135 -11.48 6.54 -2.70
CA LEU A 135 -12.75 6.06 -2.15
C LEU A 135 -13.31 4.87 -2.91
N LEU A 136 -13.25 4.87 -4.24
CA LEU A 136 -13.72 3.74 -5.07
C LEU A 136 -12.86 2.49 -4.81
N SER A 137 -11.54 2.65 -4.71
CA SER A 137 -10.62 1.53 -4.41
C SER A 137 -10.91 0.94 -3.02
N ALA A 138 -11.08 1.80 -2.01
CA ALA A 138 -11.45 1.37 -0.66
C ALA A 138 -12.84 0.69 -0.63
N ALA A 139 -13.82 1.25 -1.33
CA ALA A 139 -15.18 0.74 -1.36
C ALA A 139 -15.30 -0.58 -2.14
N LEU A 140 -14.44 -0.87 -3.10
CA LEU A 140 -14.45 -2.11 -3.89
C LEU A 140 -13.53 -3.21 -3.33
N GLN A 141 -12.83 -2.97 -2.23
CA GLN A 141 -12.00 -3.97 -1.57
C GLN A 141 -12.83 -5.20 -1.16
N GLU A 142 -12.33 -6.41 -1.42
CA GLU A 142 -13.00 -7.67 -1.02
C GLU A 142 -12.93 -7.88 0.50
N TYR A 143 -13.90 -7.34 1.24
CA TYR A 143 -14.09 -7.59 2.67
C TYR A 143 -15.54 -7.31 3.11
N PRO A 144 -16.24 -8.26 3.78
CA PRO A 144 -17.62 -8.04 4.23
C PRO A 144 -17.73 -7.02 5.37
N GLY A 145 -18.84 -6.29 5.46
CA GLY A 145 -19.10 -5.38 6.58
C GLY A 145 -18.13 -4.18 6.70
N ARG A 146 -17.52 -3.76 5.58
CA ARG A 146 -16.61 -2.60 5.53
C ARG A 146 -17.37 -1.26 5.56
N ARG A 147 -16.78 -0.25 6.21
CA ARG A 147 -17.23 1.14 6.23
C ARG A 147 -16.11 2.04 5.76
N VAL A 148 -16.34 2.82 4.72
CA VAL A 148 -15.36 3.78 4.20
C VAL A 148 -15.74 5.18 4.66
N ALA A 149 -14.81 5.87 5.32
CA ALA A 149 -15.01 7.24 5.78
C ALA A 149 -13.95 8.17 5.16
N LEU A 150 -14.41 9.27 4.57
CA LEU A 150 -13.54 10.33 4.06
C LEU A 150 -13.19 11.29 5.20
N LEU A 151 -11.91 11.45 5.50
CA LEU A 151 -11.41 12.42 6.46
C LEU A 151 -10.95 13.67 5.70
N ILE A 152 -11.67 14.77 5.90
CA ILE A 152 -11.41 16.05 5.25
C ILE A 152 -10.60 16.91 6.21
N ASP A 153 -9.33 17.14 5.91
CA ASP A 153 -8.41 17.99 6.69
C ASP A 153 -8.31 19.42 6.12
N ASP A 154 -9.24 19.78 5.24
CA ASP A 154 -9.29 21.11 4.63
C ASP A 154 -9.81 22.15 5.65
N PRO A 155 -9.32 23.41 5.57
CA PRO A 155 -9.87 24.49 6.39
C PRO A 155 -11.40 24.58 6.25
N PRO A 156 -12.16 24.67 7.36
CA PRO A 156 -13.62 24.57 7.33
C PRO A 156 -14.30 25.73 6.58
N HIS A 157 -13.62 26.88 6.49
CA HIS A 157 -14.10 28.10 5.85
C HIS A 157 -13.06 28.64 4.86
N PRO A 158 -12.96 28.05 3.65
CA PRO A 158 -12.04 28.53 2.63
C PRO A 158 -12.48 29.91 2.10
N GLN A 159 -11.51 30.78 1.83
CA GLN A 159 -11.77 32.17 1.42
C GLN A 159 -11.98 32.33 -0.09
N HIS A 160 -11.53 31.35 -0.90
CA HIS A 160 -11.56 31.44 -2.36
C HIS A 160 -12.69 30.60 -2.93
N ALA A 161 -13.38 31.12 -3.95
CA ALA A 161 -14.50 30.44 -4.62
C ALA A 161 -14.15 29.03 -5.12
N GLY A 162 -12.95 28.85 -5.68
CA GLY A 162 -12.48 27.52 -6.12
C GLY A 162 -12.34 26.52 -4.97
N SER A 163 -11.82 26.95 -3.82
CA SER A 163 -11.69 26.11 -2.63
C SER A 163 -13.04 25.82 -1.97
N ILE A 164 -13.99 26.76 -2.02
CA ILE A 164 -15.38 26.53 -1.57
C ILE A 164 -16.05 25.46 -2.44
N ALA A 165 -15.93 25.56 -3.76
CA ALA A 165 -16.48 24.59 -4.70
C ALA A 165 -15.84 23.20 -4.51
N ALA A 166 -14.51 23.14 -4.38
CA ALA A 166 -13.77 21.90 -4.14
C ALA A 166 -14.21 21.22 -2.83
N LEU A 167 -14.27 21.95 -1.72
CA LEU A 167 -14.72 21.42 -0.43
C LEU A 167 -16.17 20.94 -0.47
N THR A 168 -17.04 21.64 -1.20
CA THR A 168 -18.44 21.23 -1.39
C THR A 168 -18.52 19.92 -2.19
N ALA A 169 -17.78 19.81 -3.29
CA ALA A 169 -17.71 18.59 -4.08
C ALA A 169 -17.15 17.41 -3.27
N LEU A 170 -16.13 17.67 -2.44
CA LEU A 170 -15.50 16.68 -1.57
C LEU A 170 -16.48 16.13 -0.52
N ARG A 171 -17.28 17.00 0.10
CA ARG A 171 -18.32 16.61 1.09
C ARG A 171 -19.46 15.81 0.46
N GLU A 172 -19.81 16.11 -0.78
CA GLU A 172 -20.89 15.43 -1.50
C GLU A 172 -20.46 14.07 -2.08
N LEU A 173 -19.17 13.89 -2.37
CA LEU A 173 -18.66 12.70 -3.05
C LEU A 173 -19.01 11.36 -2.35
N PRO A 174 -18.89 11.20 -1.02
CA PRO A 174 -19.32 9.97 -0.34
C PRO A 174 -20.80 9.64 -0.56
N HIS A 175 -21.69 10.64 -0.55
CA HIS A 175 -23.12 10.44 -0.78
C HIS A 175 -23.40 9.99 -2.22
N GLN A 176 -22.71 10.58 -3.20
CA GLN A 176 -22.84 10.16 -4.60
C GLN A 176 -22.38 8.71 -4.82
N LEU A 177 -21.29 8.30 -4.17
CA LEU A 177 -20.80 6.93 -4.24
C LEU A 177 -21.73 5.95 -3.53
N GLN A 178 -22.28 6.33 -2.36
CA GLN A 178 -23.26 5.51 -1.66
C GLN A 178 -24.50 5.27 -2.53
N ALA A 179 -25.04 6.33 -3.15
CA ALA A 179 -26.18 6.21 -4.06
C ALA A 179 -25.89 5.31 -5.27
N LEU A 180 -24.67 5.38 -5.82
CA LEU A 180 -24.22 4.48 -6.90
C LEU A 180 -24.21 3.02 -6.45
N PHE A 181 -23.70 2.74 -5.24
CA PHE A 181 -23.63 1.38 -4.71
C PHE A 181 -25.00 0.84 -4.28
N ASP A 182 -25.85 1.66 -3.67
CA ASP A 182 -27.21 1.27 -3.28
C ASP A 182 -28.04 0.88 -4.50
N ALA A 183 -27.95 1.69 -5.57
CA ALA A 183 -28.62 1.39 -6.84
C ALA A 183 -28.10 0.09 -7.49
N ALA A 184 -26.83 -0.25 -7.26
CA ALA A 184 -26.28 -1.53 -7.72
C ALA A 184 -26.72 -2.70 -6.83
N ALA A 185 -26.72 -2.51 -5.52
CA ALA A 185 -27.05 -3.53 -4.52
C ALA A 185 -28.49 -4.04 -4.64
N THR A 186 -29.45 -3.17 -4.99
CA THR A 186 -30.85 -3.55 -5.16
C THR A 186 -31.03 -4.75 -6.10
N ASP A 187 -30.35 -4.76 -7.25
CA ASP A 187 -30.46 -5.87 -8.20
C ASP A 187 -29.90 -7.19 -7.63
N PHE A 188 -28.84 -7.11 -6.81
CA PHE A 188 -28.22 -8.29 -6.19
C PHE A 188 -29.11 -8.87 -5.09
N VAL A 189 -29.67 -8.01 -4.23
CA VAL A 189 -30.57 -8.43 -3.15
C VAL A 189 -31.84 -9.08 -3.72
N GLU A 190 -32.40 -8.51 -4.79
CA GLU A 190 -33.56 -9.10 -5.47
C GLU A 190 -33.23 -10.48 -6.07
N ALA A 191 -32.08 -10.60 -6.74
CA ALA A 191 -31.63 -11.85 -7.33
C ALA A 191 -31.33 -12.92 -6.27
N GLU A 192 -30.74 -12.54 -5.13
CA GLU A 192 -30.49 -13.42 -3.99
C GLU A 192 -31.80 -13.97 -3.41
N HIS A 193 -32.78 -13.10 -3.13
CA HIS A 193 -34.10 -13.54 -2.67
C HIS A 193 -34.77 -14.50 -3.67
N ALA A 194 -34.68 -14.19 -4.96
CA ALA A 194 -35.22 -15.04 -6.01
C ALA A 194 -34.52 -16.42 -6.05
N TYR A 195 -33.20 -16.45 -5.91
CA TYR A 195 -32.39 -17.68 -5.82
C TYR A 195 -32.82 -18.55 -4.62
N HIS A 196 -32.93 -17.98 -3.42
CA HIS A 196 -33.38 -18.71 -2.24
C HIS A 196 -34.81 -19.27 -2.39
N SER A 197 -35.70 -18.52 -3.07
CA SER A 197 -37.06 -18.97 -3.34
C SER A 197 -37.12 -20.14 -4.33
N ARG A 198 -36.23 -20.17 -5.34
CA ARG A 198 -36.13 -21.28 -6.30
C ARG A 198 -35.50 -22.51 -5.67
N ARG A 199 -34.41 -22.32 -4.92
CA ARG A 199 -33.71 -23.40 -4.20
C ARG A 199 -34.64 -24.19 -3.26
N SER A 200 -35.65 -23.54 -2.69
CA SER A 200 -36.62 -24.17 -1.79
C SER A 200 -37.82 -24.82 -2.48
N ARG A 201 -38.12 -24.47 -3.75
CA ARG A 201 -39.36 -24.88 -4.45
C ARG A 201 -39.14 -25.75 -5.69
N THR A 202 -38.02 -25.62 -6.37
CA THR A 202 -37.74 -26.25 -7.66
C THR A 202 -36.29 -26.75 -7.73
N GLY A 203 -36.02 -27.74 -8.59
CA GLY A 203 -34.65 -28.14 -8.89
C GLY A 203 -33.85 -26.96 -9.46
N LEU A 204 -32.62 -26.78 -8.96
CA LEU A 204 -31.71 -25.72 -9.38
C LEU A 204 -31.08 -26.05 -10.74
N ILE A 205 -31.16 -25.11 -11.68
CA ILE A 205 -30.41 -25.18 -12.94
C ILE A 205 -29.18 -24.30 -12.79
N GLU A 206 -28.05 -24.90 -12.40
CA GLU A 206 -26.80 -24.18 -12.08
C GLU A 206 -26.38 -23.17 -13.15
N ARG A 207 -26.49 -23.56 -14.43
CA ARG A 207 -26.11 -22.68 -15.55
C ARG A 207 -26.95 -21.40 -15.59
N GLN A 208 -28.24 -21.46 -15.31
CA GLN A 208 -29.11 -20.27 -15.32
C GLN A 208 -28.76 -19.30 -14.19
N GLU A 209 -28.40 -19.83 -13.02
CA GLU A 209 -27.98 -19.00 -11.89
C GLU A 209 -26.62 -18.32 -12.16
N LEU A 210 -25.67 -19.06 -12.76
CA LEU A 210 -24.38 -18.50 -13.18
C LEU A 210 -24.56 -17.40 -14.24
N ASP A 211 -25.42 -17.62 -15.23
CA ASP A 211 -25.73 -16.60 -16.25
C ASP A 211 -26.35 -15.35 -15.60
N THR A 212 -27.27 -15.53 -14.65
CA THR A 212 -27.88 -14.43 -13.89
C THR A 212 -26.83 -13.64 -13.11
N LEU A 213 -25.95 -14.33 -12.39
CA LEU A 213 -24.86 -13.70 -11.63
C LEU A 213 -23.90 -12.93 -12.55
N ALA A 214 -23.51 -13.51 -13.69
CA ALA A 214 -22.67 -12.86 -14.67
C ALA A 214 -23.33 -11.59 -15.25
N HIS A 215 -24.64 -11.63 -15.50
CA HIS A 215 -25.41 -10.46 -15.94
C HIS A 215 -25.43 -9.34 -14.89
N LEU A 216 -25.57 -9.68 -13.60
CA LEU A 216 -25.54 -8.70 -12.50
C LEU A 216 -24.18 -8.01 -12.40
N TYR A 217 -23.08 -8.77 -12.41
CA TYR A 217 -21.73 -8.20 -12.41
C TYR A 217 -21.49 -7.29 -13.63
N ARG A 218 -21.96 -7.71 -14.80
CA ARG A 218 -21.85 -6.89 -16.02
C ARG A 218 -22.62 -5.58 -15.87
N ARG A 219 -23.86 -5.60 -15.38
CA ARG A 219 -24.65 -4.39 -15.10
C ARG A 219 -23.97 -3.47 -14.08
N ALA A 220 -23.43 -4.03 -12.99
CA ALA A 220 -22.69 -3.26 -11.99
C ALA A 220 -21.47 -2.56 -12.60
N SER A 221 -20.68 -3.28 -13.42
CA SER A 221 -19.52 -2.71 -14.11
C SER A 221 -19.90 -1.55 -15.04
N TYR A 222 -21.02 -1.67 -15.77
CA TYR A 222 -21.51 -0.60 -16.65
C TYR A 222 -21.91 0.64 -15.87
N ARG A 223 -22.58 0.48 -14.71
CA ARG A 223 -22.96 1.62 -13.85
C ARG A 223 -21.75 2.40 -13.38
N VAL A 224 -20.72 1.70 -12.88
CA VAL A 224 -19.48 2.35 -12.40
C VAL A 224 -18.78 3.09 -13.54
N ASN A 225 -18.68 2.47 -14.72
CA ASN A 225 -18.09 3.12 -15.91
C ASN A 225 -18.88 4.36 -16.35
N GLN A 226 -20.21 4.28 -16.40
CA GLN A 226 -21.07 5.40 -16.77
C GLN A 226 -20.97 6.57 -15.78
N TRP A 227 -20.92 6.26 -14.48
CA TRP A 227 -20.73 7.27 -13.44
C TRP A 227 -19.36 7.97 -13.55
N GLY A 228 -18.31 7.23 -13.92
CA GLY A 228 -17.00 7.81 -14.21
C GLY A 228 -17.02 8.81 -15.38
N GLN A 229 -17.65 8.44 -16.50
CA GLN A 229 -17.69 9.24 -17.73
C GLN A 229 -18.50 10.54 -17.58
N THR A 230 -19.68 10.46 -16.97
CA THR A 230 -20.57 11.63 -16.74
C THR A 230 -19.92 12.72 -15.89
N ARG A 231 -18.93 12.38 -15.06
CA ARG A 231 -18.23 13.31 -14.17
C ARG A 231 -16.88 13.78 -14.72
N CYS A 232 -16.25 13.04 -15.64
CA CYS A 232 -15.04 13.48 -16.34
C CYS A 232 -15.33 14.53 -17.44
N CYS A 233 -16.51 14.48 -18.07
CA CYS A 233 -16.95 15.51 -19.03
C CYS A 233 -17.50 16.79 -18.36
N GLY A 234 -17.60 16.82 -17.02
CA GLY A 234 -18.16 17.95 -16.27
C GLY A 234 -17.15 19.06 -15.91
N SER A 235 -15.86 18.90 -16.21
CA SER A 235 -14.82 19.84 -15.78
C SER A 235 -14.10 20.59 -16.91
N GLN A 236 -14.43 20.37 -18.19
CA GLN A 236 -13.95 21.18 -19.32
C GLN A 236 -14.75 20.86 -20.59
N PRO A 237 -15.26 21.85 -21.36
CA PRO A 237 -15.70 21.59 -22.72
C PRO A 237 -14.47 21.17 -23.55
N CYS A 238 -14.52 19.97 -24.13
CA CYS A 238 -13.60 19.59 -25.21
C CYS A 238 -13.85 20.54 -26.39
N THR A 239 -13.13 21.66 -26.44
CA THR A 239 -12.98 22.43 -27.67
C THR A 239 -12.01 21.66 -28.56
N THR A 240 -12.54 20.79 -29.40
CA THR A 240 -11.84 20.37 -30.62
C THR A 240 -11.75 21.60 -31.52
N SER A 241 -10.65 22.33 -31.39
CA SER A 241 -10.22 23.32 -32.39
C SER A 241 -9.58 22.55 -33.53
N GLU A 242 -10.36 22.25 -34.56
CA GLU A 242 -9.81 22.02 -35.90
C GLU A 242 -9.28 23.35 -36.43
N HIS A 243 -7.96 23.46 -36.59
CA HIS A 243 -7.28 24.25 -37.62
C HIS A 243 -5.89 23.66 -37.87
#